data_AF-A0AAD8G2Q7-F1
#
_entry.id   AF-A0AAD8G2Q7-F1
#
_cell.length_a   1.000
_cell.length_b   1.000
_cell.length_c   1.000
_cell.angle_alpha   90.00
_cell.angle_beta   90.00
_cell.angle_gamma   90.00
#
_symmetry.space_group_name_H-M   'P 1'
#
loop_
_entity.id
_entity.type
_entity.pdbx_description
1 polymer ?
#
loop_
_entity_poly.entity_id
_entity_poly.type
_entity_poly.pdbx_seq_one_letter_code
_entity_poly.pdbx_strand_id
1 'polypeptide(L)'
;MTTFGKLSVEVKVAIASGVVFFSMFISRTFLTENVDKVTRAKLFRFQFLLLVNCLMLLGSLYIWKKTVVTLCRASGPASYLTSCWKCTVLLFLAFAHLSYFTLLYLVSEEPYTFSLIAYTCLGSYVILLFFLFTFGCIEQGYSLLARRSGKTLTAAAGTSKCANKKVILAIGVTVALTCVGLLNAARPPALVHVEIPVHKLPASFNNLKLVLLADIHLGATVGKSKLAMIVRMVKDLQPDIVVIAGDLTDSPVASLGTATEPLRQLQPRMGTYFITGNHEYYTADVSNWFSHLRSLNIQSLHNSNARVSLSRDSDEWLCLAGVDDLEARLLRYSGHGMDLEKALAGCSPDRAIVLLAHQPLAAKKALQARPDISLILSGHTHGGQIFPLTIAAYLLNPFFSGLYKVGDRSFVYVTPGTMYYGIPMRIASRAEITEIILKSP
;
A
#
# COMPACT_ATOMS: atom_id res chain seq x y z
N MET A 1 -18.81 9.10 -40.09
CA MET A 1 -17.44 8.77 -39.64
C MET A 1 -16.55 10.00 -39.43
N THR A 2 -17.12 11.16 -39.06
CA THR A 2 -16.40 12.44 -38.92
C THR A 2 -16.01 12.83 -37.48
N THR A 3 -16.11 11.92 -36.51
CA THR A 3 -16.28 12.33 -35.11
C THR A 3 -15.11 12.08 -34.17
N PHE A 4 -14.18 11.15 -34.44
CA PHE A 4 -13.06 10.89 -33.51
C PHE A 4 -11.84 11.78 -33.73
N GLY A 5 -11.48 12.05 -34.99
CA GLY A 5 -10.28 12.85 -35.33
C GLY A 5 -10.30 14.25 -34.74
N LYS A 6 -11.48 14.87 -34.63
CA LYS A 6 -11.70 16.24 -34.12
C LYS A 6 -11.73 16.36 -32.59
N LEU A 7 -11.77 15.25 -31.86
CA LEU A 7 -11.76 15.29 -30.39
C LEU A 7 -10.39 15.75 -29.87
N SER A 8 -10.41 16.47 -28.74
CA SER A 8 -9.17 16.83 -28.05
C SER A 8 -8.43 15.58 -27.58
N VAL A 9 -7.12 15.69 -27.36
CA VAL A 9 -6.31 14.56 -26.87
C VAL A 9 -6.84 14.07 -25.53
N GLU A 10 -7.26 14.97 -24.64
CA GLU A 10 -7.83 14.63 -23.34
C GLU A 10 -9.10 13.79 -23.47
N VAL A 11 -10.01 14.17 -24.38
CA VAL A 11 -11.24 13.40 -24.64
C VAL A 11 -10.90 12.02 -25.22
N LYS A 12 -9.93 11.94 -26.14
CA LYS A 12 -9.48 10.66 -26.70
C LYS A 12 -8.91 9.73 -25.61
N VAL A 13 -8.09 10.26 -24.70
CA VAL A 13 -7.51 9.50 -23.59
C VAL A 13 -8.58 9.09 -22.57
N ALA A 14 -9.56 9.95 -22.27
CA ALA A 14 -10.68 9.60 -21.40
C ALA A 14 -11.53 8.45 -21.99
N ILE A 15 -11.81 8.50 -23.29
CA ILE A 15 -12.49 7.41 -24.00
C ILE A 15 -11.67 6.11 -23.92
N ALA A 16 -10.37 6.17 -24.21
CA ALA A 16 -9.48 5.01 -24.11
C ALA A 16 -9.46 4.43 -22.69
N SER A 17 -9.37 5.26 -21.67
CA SER A 17 -9.41 4.84 -20.26
C SER A 17 -10.73 4.13 -19.94
N GLY A 18 -11.85 4.68 -20.41
CA GLY A 18 -13.17 4.06 -20.28
C GLY A 18 -13.24 2.69 -20.96
N VAL A 19 -12.74 2.57 -22.20
CA VAL A 19 -12.69 1.29 -22.93
C VAL A 19 -11.88 0.25 -22.17
N VAL A 20 -10.69 0.61 -21.66
CA VAL A 20 -9.86 -0.31 -20.87
C VAL A 20 -10.56 -0.72 -19.57
N PHE A 21 -11.18 0.23 -18.86
CA PHE A 21 -11.98 -0.08 -17.66
C PHE A 21 -13.12 -1.06 -17.96
N PHE A 22 -13.90 -0.83 -19.03
CA PHE A 22 -14.95 -1.75 -19.45
C PHE A 22 -14.41 -3.12 -19.85
N SER A 23 -13.26 -3.18 -20.53
CA SER A 23 -12.60 -4.45 -20.87
C SER A 23 -12.19 -5.26 -19.63
N MET A 24 -11.78 -4.59 -18.55
CA MET A 24 -11.48 -5.25 -17.28
C MET A 24 -12.74 -5.86 -16.68
N PHE A 25 -13.86 -5.13 -16.70
CA PHE A 25 -15.15 -5.61 -16.21
C PHE A 25 -15.64 -6.83 -17.02
N ILE A 26 -15.54 -6.77 -18.36
CA ILE A 26 -15.92 -7.87 -19.26
C ILE A 26 -15.03 -9.09 -19.01
N SER A 27 -13.71 -8.93 -18.99
CA SER A 27 -12.74 -10.00 -18.71
C SER A 27 -13.02 -10.69 -17.38
N ARG A 28 -13.28 -9.89 -16.33
CA ARG A 28 -13.60 -10.37 -14.98
C ARG A 28 -14.96 -11.04 -14.86
N THR A 29 -15.86 -10.87 -15.82
CA THR A 29 -17.20 -11.47 -15.79
C THR A 29 -17.26 -12.71 -16.69
N PHE A 30 -16.78 -12.60 -17.93
CA PHE A 30 -17.01 -13.59 -18.99
C PHE A 30 -15.83 -14.53 -19.24
N LEU A 31 -14.59 -14.09 -19.01
CA LEU A 31 -13.39 -14.91 -19.27
C LEU A 31 -12.98 -15.73 -18.04
N THR A 32 -13.64 -15.55 -16.91
CA THR A 32 -13.15 -16.02 -15.60
C THR A 32 -13.23 -17.53 -15.42
N GLU A 33 -14.18 -18.17 -16.09
CA GLU A 33 -14.43 -19.61 -16.03
C GLU A 33 -13.67 -20.38 -17.12
N ASN A 34 -13.25 -19.69 -18.18
CA ASN A 34 -12.66 -20.31 -19.38
C ASN A 34 -11.13 -20.13 -19.48
N VAL A 35 -10.51 -19.43 -18.53
CA VAL A 35 -9.07 -19.10 -18.54
C VAL A 35 -8.45 -19.52 -17.21
N ASP A 36 -7.28 -20.16 -17.26
CA ASP A 36 -6.57 -20.58 -16.06
C ASP A 36 -6.18 -19.40 -15.16
N LYS A 37 -5.94 -19.69 -13.87
CA LYS A 37 -5.68 -18.66 -12.85
C LYS A 37 -4.47 -17.78 -13.17
N VAL A 38 -3.39 -18.36 -13.70
CA VAL A 38 -2.13 -17.64 -13.98
C VAL A 38 -2.35 -16.70 -15.16
N THR A 39 -2.98 -17.17 -16.23
CA THR A 39 -3.30 -16.34 -17.40
C THR A 39 -4.28 -15.22 -17.02
N ARG A 40 -5.30 -15.52 -16.21
CA ARG A 40 -6.25 -14.52 -15.70
C ARG A 40 -5.57 -13.41 -14.90
N ALA A 41 -4.63 -13.77 -14.03
CA ALA A 41 -3.89 -12.80 -13.24
C ALA A 41 -2.94 -11.95 -14.10
N LYS A 42 -2.23 -12.56 -15.05
CA LYS A 42 -1.41 -11.82 -16.04
C LYS A 42 -2.25 -10.83 -16.83
N LEU A 43 -3.42 -11.26 -17.31
CA LEU A 43 -4.36 -10.40 -18.03
C LEU A 43 -4.86 -9.25 -17.15
N PHE A 44 -5.26 -9.54 -15.91
CA PHE A 44 -5.66 -8.50 -14.95
C PHE A 44 -4.55 -7.49 -14.70
N ARG A 45 -3.32 -7.93 -14.42
CA ARG A 45 -2.16 -7.04 -14.21
C ARG A 45 -1.86 -6.20 -15.44
N PHE A 46 -1.95 -6.77 -16.64
CA PHE A 46 -1.74 -6.05 -17.88
C PHE A 46 -2.83 -5.00 -18.14
N GLN A 47 -4.11 -5.36 -17.95
CA GLN A 47 -5.22 -4.42 -18.11
C GLN A 47 -5.18 -3.32 -17.06
N PHE A 48 -4.84 -3.65 -15.82
CA PHE A 48 -4.65 -2.68 -14.73
C PHE A 48 -3.50 -1.72 -15.04
N LEU A 49 -2.36 -2.23 -15.50
CA LEU A 49 -1.22 -1.43 -15.97
C LEU A 49 -1.68 -0.43 -17.05
N LEU A 50 -2.44 -0.91 -18.04
CA LEU A 50 -2.94 -0.07 -19.13
C LEU A 50 -3.91 1.01 -18.62
N LEU A 51 -4.87 0.63 -17.76
CA LEU A 51 -5.83 1.56 -17.18
C LEU A 51 -5.12 2.68 -16.42
N VAL A 52 -4.20 2.32 -15.52
CA VAL A 52 -3.46 3.28 -14.71
C VAL A 52 -2.61 4.19 -15.59
N ASN A 53 -1.92 3.65 -16.60
CA ASN A 53 -1.16 4.47 -17.55
C ASN A 53 -2.03 5.42 -18.37
N CYS A 54 -3.23 5.01 -18.78
CA CYS A 54 -4.17 5.89 -19.47
C CYS A 54 -4.66 7.03 -18.55
N LEU A 55 -4.99 6.73 -17.29
CA LEU A 55 -5.36 7.77 -16.31
C LEU A 55 -4.19 8.70 -15.99
N MET A 56 -2.98 8.17 -15.86
CA MET A 56 -1.77 8.95 -15.70
C MET A 56 -1.50 9.84 -16.92
N LEU A 57 -1.82 9.40 -18.13
CA LEU A 57 -1.60 10.22 -19.32
C LEU A 57 -2.42 11.52 -19.27
N LEU A 58 -3.64 11.50 -18.70
CA LEU A 58 -4.43 12.72 -18.50
C LEU A 58 -3.72 13.70 -17.55
N GLY A 59 -3.19 13.22 -16.43
CA GLY A 59 -2.45 14.07 -15.51
C GLY A 59 -1.10 14.51 -16.07
N SER A 60 -0.41 13.68 -16.87
CA SER A 60 0.81 14.04 -17.60
C SER A 60 0.57 15.17 -18.60
N LEU A 61 -0.53 15.13 -19.36
CA LEU A 61 -0.94 16.23 -20.25
C LEU A 61 -1.23 17.51 -19.46
N TYR A 62 -1.89 17.39 -18.31
CA TYR A 62 -2.15 18.52 -17.42
C TYR A 62 -0.86 19.12 -16.84
N ILE A 63 0.04 18.28 -16.32
CA ILE A 63 1.36 18.69 -15.82
C ILE A 63 2.12 19.39 -16.94
N TRP A 64 2.23 18.79 -18.13
CA TRP A 64 2.91 19.39 -19.28
C TRP A 64 2.34 20.77 -19.64
N LYS A 65 1.01 20.91 -19.71
CA LYS A 65 0.37 22.19 -19.99
C LYS A 65 0.70 23.25 -18.94
N LYS A 66 0.77 22.87 -17.66
CA LYS A 66 1.05 23.78 -16.55
C LYS A 66 2.54 24.10 -16.40
N THR A 67 3.43 23.11 -16.49
CA THR A 67 4.85 23.28 -16.20
C THR A 67 5.69 23.62 -17.42
N VAL A 68 5.28 23.21 -18.63
CA VAL A 68 6.02 23.49 -19.86
C VAL A 68 5.35 24.63 -20.63
N VAL A 69 4.09 24.48 -21.01
CA VAL A 69 3.44 25.48 -21.90
C VAL A 69 3.30 26.83 -21.20
N THR A 70 2.92 26.84 -19.91
CA THR A 70 2.72 28.09 -19.17
C THR A 70 4.05 28.77 -18.83
N LEU A 71 5.05 28.02 -18.33
CA LEU A 71 6.35 28.58 -17.96
C LEU A 71 7.17 28.99 -19.19
N CYS A 72 7.24 28.17 -20.24
CA CYS A 72 8.04 28.51 -21.42
C CYS A 72 7.45 29.66 -22.25
N ARG A 73 6.11 29.83 -22.27
CA ARG A 73 5.49 31.01 -22.92
C ARG A 73 5.90 32.33 -22.27
N ALA A 74 6.26 32.30 -20.99
CA ALA A 74 6.70 33.49 -20.27
C ALA A 74 8.16 33.88 -20.55
N SER A 75 8.96 32.99 -21.16
CA SER A 75 10.42 33.15 -21.29
C SER A 75 10.91 33.63 -22.67
N GLY A 76 10.02 33.92 -23.63
CA GLY A 76 10.40 34.34 -25.00
C GLY A 76 10.75 33.18 -25.95
N PRO A 77 11.41 33.42 -27.11
CA PRO A 77 11.76 32.36 -28.07
C PRO A 77 12.64 31.27 -27.44
N ALA A 78 12.57 30.05 -28.00
CA ALA A 78 13.13 28.84 -27.40
C ALA A 78 14.63 28.96 -27.11
N SER A 79 14.97 29.23 -25.85
CA SER A 79 16.35 29.20 -25.35
C SER A 79 16.77 27.77 -25.00
N TYR A 80 18.07 27.51 -24.95
CA TYR A 80 18.64 26.23 -24.51
C TYR A 80 18.03 25.74 -23.18
N LEU A 81 17.87 26.65 -22.21
CA LEU A 81 17.24 26.39 -20.91
C LEU A 81 15.80 25.88 -21.04
N THR A 82 15.00 26.46 -21.96
CA THR A 82 13.63 25.98 -22.19
C THR A 82 13.58 24.59 -22.81
N SER A 83 14.56 24.25 -23.66
CA SER A 83 14.69 22.90 -24.23
C SER A 83 15.13 21.88 -23.17
N CYS A 84 16.11 22.23 -22.33
CA CYS A 84 16.52 21.39 -21.20
C CYS A 84 15.34 21.11 -20.26
N TRP A 85 14.57 22.12 -19.88
CA TRP A 85 13.39 21.95 -19.03
C TRP A 85 12.33 21.02 -19.64
N LYS A 86 12.03 21.18 -20.94
CA LYS A 86 11.13 20.28 -21.67
C LYS A 86 11.60 18.83 -21.61
N CYS A 87 12.88 18.59 -21.86
CA CYS A 87 13.48 17.26 -21.78
C CYS A 87 13.41 16.71 -20.36
N THR A 88 13.70 17.51 -19.33
CA THR A 88 13.60 17.10 -17.92
C THR A 88 12.18 16.69 -17.57
N VAL A 89 11.17 17.48 -17.92
CA VAL A 89 9.76 17.14 -17.65
C VAL A 89 9.35 15.90 -18.43
N LEU A 90 9.77 15.77 -19.70
CA LEU A 90 9.46 14.59 -20.52
C LEU A 90 10.05 13.30 -19.90
N LEU A 91 11.31 13.34 -19.49
CA LEU A 91 11.98 12.21 -18.83
C LEU A 91 11.30 11.87 -17.50
N PHE A 92 11.00 12.88 -16.68
CA PHE A 92 10.27 12.71 -15.42
C PHE A 92 8.93 11.98 -15.63
N LEU A 93 8.12 12.42 -16.60
CA LEU A 93 6.85 11.78 -16.92
C LEU A 93 7.07 10.37 -17.46
N ALA A 94 8.05 10.16 -18.35
CA ALA A 94 8.37 8.83 -18.87
C ALA A 94 8.75 7.85 -17.76
N PHE A 95 9.61 8.26 -16.81
CA PHE A 95 9.97 7.44 -15.65
C PHE A 95 8.76 7.15 -14.74
N ALA A 96 7.90 8.13 -14.50
CA ALA A 96 6.67 7.91 -13.73
C ALA A 96 5.77 6.85 -14.40
N HIS A 97 5.61 6.89 -15.72
CA HIS A 97 4.84 5.88 -16.47
C HIS A 97 5.51 4.49 -16.47
N LEU A 98 6.84 4.44 -16.51
CA LEU A 98 7.61 3.19 -16.50
C LEU A 98 7.61 2.47 -15.14
N SER A 99 7.19 3.09 -14.05
CA SER A 99 7.19 2.46 -12.72
C SER A 99 6.39 1.16 -12.65
N TYR A 100 5.24 1.10 -13.32
CA TYR A 100 4.41 -0.12 -13.33
C TYR A 100 4.97 -1.20 -14.25
N PHE A 101 5.76 -0.83 -15.26
CA PHE A 101 6.50 -1.81 -16.07
C PHE A 101 7.57 -2.51 -15.22
N THR A 102 8.28 -1.77 -14.36
CA THR A 102 9.32 -2.36 -13.51
C THR A 102 8.77 -3.36 -12.50
N LEU A 103 7.52 -3.16 -12.03
CA LEU A 103 6.81 -4.13 -11.18
C LEU A 103 6.66 -5.51 -11.81
N LEU A 104 6.53 -5.58 -13.14
CA LEU A 104 6.24 -6.82 -13.86
C LEU A 104 7.52 -7.51 -14.34
N TYR A 105 8.54 -6.74 -14.71
CA TYR A 105 9.69 -7.25 -15.46
C TYR A 105 11.04 -7.02 -14.78
N LEU A 106 11.15 -6.06 -13.87
CA LEU A 106 12.41 -5.70 -13.22
C LEU A 106 12.34 -5.96 -11.72
N VAL A 107 12.15 -7.25 -11.39
CA VAL A 107 12.12 -7.75 -10.01
C VAL A 107 13.23 -8.77 -9.84
N SER A 108 14.06 -8.54 -8.82
CA SER A 108 15.20 -9.37 -8.45
C SER A 108 15.37 -9.33 -6.93
N GLU A 109 16.35 -10.08 -6.43
CA GLU A 109 16.68 -10.16 -5.00
C GLU A 109 16.94 -8.79 -4.36
N GLU A 110 17.56 -7.88 -5.13
CA GLU A 110 17.69 -6.46 -4.79
C GLU A 110 17.03 -5.56 -5.84
N PRO A 111 16.51 -4.39 -5.46
CA PRO A 111 15.91 -3.44 -6.39
C PRO A 111 16.92 -2.91 -7.41
N TYR A 112 16.50 -2.81 -8.66
CA TYR A 112 17.24 -2.03 -9.66
C TYR A 112 17.15 -0.54 -9.34
N THR A 113 18.26 0.19 -9.49
CA THR A 113 18.28 1.66 -9.38
C THR A 113 17.24 2.31 -10.31
N PHE A 114 17.04 1.73 -11.50
CA PHE A 114 16.02 2.16 -12.45
C PHE A 114 14.61 2.10 -11.85
N SER A 115 14.27 1.01 -11.15
CA SER A 115 12.97 0.86 -10.46
C SER A 115 12.80 1.91 -9.37
N LEU A 116 13.84 2.15 -8.56
CA LEU A 116 13.81 3.19 -7.52
C LEU A 116 13.58 4.59 -8.09
N ILE A 117 14.24 4.94 -9.20
CA ILE A 117 14.03 6.22 -9.90
C ILE A 117 12.61 6.31 -10.45
N ALA A 118 12.14 5.28 -11.17
CA ALA A 118 10.82 5.26 -11.77
C ALA A 118 9.71 5.46 -10.73
N TYR A 119 9.76 4.73 -9.61
CA TYR A 119 8.79 4.87 -8.52
C TYR A 119 8.93 6.19 -7.74
N THR A 120 10.14 6.74 -7.65
CA THR A 120 10.35 8.09 -7.10
C THR A 120 9.67 9.15 -7.98
N CYS A 121 9.76 9.00 -9.30
CA CYS A 121 9.04 9.85 -10.25
C CYS A 121 7.53 9.66 -10.13
N LEU A 122 7.02 8.44 -9.93
CA LEU A 122 5.60 8.19 -9.69
C LEU A 122 5.09 8.91 -8.43
N GLY A 123 5.79 8.81 -7.29
CA GLY A 123 5.41 9.52 -6.07
C GLY A 123 5.39 11.04 -6.26
N SER A 124 6.45 11.58 -6.87
CA SER A 124 6.54 13.01 -7.18
C SER A 124 5.46 13.47 -8.16
N TYR A 125 5.07 12.62 -9.12
CA TYR A 125 3.99 12.87 -10.07
C TYR A 125 2.64 13.04 -9.36
N VAL A 126 2.32 12.16 -8.42
CA VAL A 126 1.08 12.24 -7.63
C VAL A 126 1.04 13.54 -6.81
N ILE A 127 2.13 13.88 -6.14
CA ILE A 127 2.25 15.11 -5.32
C ILE A 127 2.10 16.35 -6.22
N LEU A 128 2.83 16.41 -7.34
CA LEU A 128 2.79 17.54 -8.26
C LEU A 128 1.40 17.76 -8.84
N LEU A 129 0.75 16.68 -9.28
CA LEU A 129 -0.60 16.73 -9.84
C LEU A 129 -1.58 17.31 -8.81
N PHE A 130 -1.50 16.86 -7.55
CA PHE A 130 -2.35 17.36 -6.48
C PHE A 130 -2.17 18.86 -6.21
N PHE A 131 -0.93 19.35 -6.07
CA PHE A 131 -0.70 20.77 -5.78
C PHE A 131 -1.04 21.67 -6.97
N LEU A 132 -0.73 21.25 -8.20
CA LEU A 132 -1.15 21.99 -9.40
C LEU A 132 -2.67 22.12 -9.49
N PHE A 133 -3.39 21.01 -9.23
CA PHE A 133 -4.85 21.00 -9.22
C PHE A 133 -5.40 21.90 -8.11
N THR A 134 -4.93 21.72 -6.88
CA THR A 134 -5.40 22.45 -5.70
C THR A 134 -5.19 23.96 -5.84
N PHE A 135 -3.98 24.40 -6.21
CA PHE A 135 -3.71 25.82 -6.42
C PHE A 135 -4.52 26.39 -7.59
N GLY A 136 -4.79 25.59 -8.63
CA GLY A 136 -5.68 25.95 -9.73
C GLY A 136 -7.15 26.11 -9.31
N CYS A 137 -7.64 25.26 -8.41
CA CYS A 137 -9.00 25.37 -7.85
C CYS A 137 -9.13 26.59 -6.94
N ILE A 138 -8.15 26.84 -6.07
CA ILE A 138 -8.12 28.01 -5.19
C ILE A 138 -8.17 29.30 -6.02
N GLU A 139 -7.39 29.40 -7.10
CA GLU A 139 -7.41 30.55 -8.01
C GLU A 139 -8.79 30.75 -8.66
N GLN A 140 -9.39 29.68 -9.18
CA GLN A 140 -10.71 29.77 -9.78
C GLN A 140 -11.76 30.22 -8.76
N GLY A 141 -11.73 29.68 -7.53
CA GLY A 141 -12.60 30.11 -6.43
C GLY A 141 -12.45 31.60 -6.12
N TYR A 142 -11.21 32.10 -5.94
CA TYR A 142 -10.96 33.52 -5.73
C TYR A 142 -11.46 34.39 -6.90
N SER A 143 -11.26 33.95 -8.14
CA SER A 143 -11.71 34.69 -9.32
C SER A 143 -13.24 34.78 -9.40
N LEU A 144 -13.96 33.73 -9.00
CA LEU A 144 -15.42 33.71 -8.96
C LEU A 144 -15.97 34.61 -7.85
N LEU A 145 -15.34 34.58 -6.66
CA LEU A 145 -15.70 35.47 -5.55
C LEU A 145 -15.44 36.94 -5.89
N ALA A 146 -14.29 37.27 -6.47
CA ALA A 146 -13.96 38.64 -6.84
C ALA A 146 -14.92 39.20 -7.91
N ARG A 147 -15.31 38.37 -8.90
CA ARG A 147 -16.34 38.71 -9.90
C ARG A 147 -17.69 38.99 -9.23
N ARG A 148 -18.10 38.18 -8.24
CA ARG A 148 -19.34 38.38 -7.49
C ARG A 148 -19.33 39.66 -6.65
N SER A 149 -18.17 40.06 -6.11
CA SER A 149 -18.03 41.29 -5.32
C SER A 149 -17.91 42.57 -6.15
N GLY A 150 -18.16 42.54 -7.47
CA GLY A 150 -18.09 43.71 -8.35
C GLY A 150 -16.68 44.28 -8.55
N LYS A 151 -15.63 43.60 -8.03
CA LYS A 151 -14.24 43.99 -8.27
C LYS A 151 -13.85 43.53 -9.66
N THR A 152 -13.85 44.44 -10.63
CA THR A 152 -13.21 44.25 -11.93
C THR A 152 -11.72 44.05 -11.73
N LEU A 153 -11.27 42.80 -11.59
CA LEU A 153 -9.85 42.50 -11.74
C LEU A 153 -9.46 42.91 -13.15
N THR A 154 -8.51 43.85 -13.25
CA THR A 154 -7.71 44.12 -14.45
C THR A 154 -6.94 42.83 -14.80
N ALA A 155 -7.63 41.91 -15.48
CA ALA A 155 -7.34 40.48 -15.47
C ALA A 155 -6.35 40.00 -16.55
N ALA A 156 -5.81 40.88 -17.40
CA ALA A 156 -5.00 40.43 -18.54
C ALA A 156 -3.48 40.41 -18.26
N ALA A 157 -2.94 41.34 -17.46
CA ALA A 157 -1.49 41.46 -17.23
C ALA A 157 -0.99 40.87 -15.89
N GLY A 158 -1.84 40.85 -14.85
CA GLY A 158 -1.48 40.28 -13.53
C GLY A 158 -1.66 38.77 -13.41
N THR A 159 -2.47 38.16 -14.28
CA THR A 159 -2.82 36.74 -14.25
C THR A 159 -1.67 35.84 -14.71
N SER A 160 -0.86 36.25 -15.70
CA SER A 160 0.28 35.46 -16.18
C SER A 160 1.41 35.36 -15.14
N LYS A 161 1.78 36.47 -14.50
CA LYS A 161 2.78 36.49 -13.42
C LYS A 161 2.32 35.69 -12.19
N CYS A 162 1.05 35.76 -11.84
CA CYS A 162 0.47 35.01 -10.72
C CYS A 162 0.39 33.49 -11.03
N ALA A 163 0.04 33.12 -12.26
CA ALA A 163 0.01 31.73 -12.71
C ALA A 163 1.39 31.07 -12.61
N ASN A 164 2.46 31.76 -13.03
CA ASN A 164 3.83 31.22 -12.97
C ASN A 164 4.29 30.99 -11.52
N LYS A 165 4.01 31.92 -10.60
CA LYS A 165 4.37 31.76 -9.18
C LYS A 165 3.76 30.50 -8.55
N LYS A 166 2.51 30.17 -8.89
CA LYS A 166 1.81 28.99 -8.35
C LYS A 166 2.38 27.69 -8.89
N VAL A 167 2.71 27.65 -10.19
CA VAL A 167 3.36 26.47 -10.79
C VAL A 167 4.74 26.26 -10.17
N ILE A 168 5.53 27.33 -10.01
CA ILE A 168 6.83 27.27 -9.34
C ILE A 168 6.67 26.81 -7.88
N LEU A 169 5.67 27.33 -7.15
CA LEU A 169 5.36 26.89 -5.79
C LEU A 169 4.98 25.41 -5.73
N ALA A 170 4.14 24.93 -6.65
CA ALA A 170 3.75 23.51 -6.72
C ALA A 170 4.97 22.61 -6.98
N ILE A 171 5.85 23.01 -7.90
CA ILE A 171 7.11 22.31 -8.16
C ILE A 171 7.99 22.32 -6.91
N GLY A 172 8.18 23.49 -6.28
CA GLY A 172 9.01 23.63 -5.08
C GLY A 172 8.51 22.79 -3.91
N VAL A 173 7.22 22.81 -3.61
CA VAL A 173 6.60 21.97 -2.57
C VAL A 173 6.71 20.49 -2.92
N THR A 174 6.53 20.11 -4.19
CA THR A 174 6.72 18.72 -4.63
C THR A 174 8.14 18.26 -4.37
N VAL A 175 9.15 19.01 -4.79
CA VAL A 175 10.56 18.66 -4.57
C VAL A 175 10.85 18.52 -3.08
N ALA A 176 10.40 19.47 -2.25
CA ALA A 176 10.58 19.41 -0.80
C ALA A 176 9.95 18.15 -0.18
N LEU A 177 8.69 17.85 -0.52
CA LEU A 177 8.00 16.67 0.00
C LEU A 177 8.58 15.36 -0.53
N THR A 178 9.02 15.31 -1.78
CA THR A 178 9.75 14.17 -2.34
C THR A 178 11.03 13.91 -1.55
N CYS A 179 11.84 14.94 -1.30
CA CYS A 179 13.07 14.80 -0.50
C CYS A 179 12.77 14.32 0.93
N VAL A 180 11.81 14.93 1.61
CA VAL A 180 11.40 14.50 2.96
C VAL A 180 10.89 13.05 2.94
N GLY A 181 10.07 12.71 1.95
CA GLY A 181 9.50 11.37 1.78
C GLY A 181 10.56 10.30 1.58
N LEU A 182 11.52 10.55 0.68
CA LEU A 182 12.65 9.65 0.41
C LEU A 182 13.54 9.47 1.64
N LEU A 183 13.90 10.58 2.32
CA LEU A 183 14.74 10.54 3.52
C LEU A 183 14.06 9.76 4.65
N ASN A 184 12.74 9.92 4.80
CA ASN A 184 11.98 9.18 5.80
C ASN A 184 11.88 7.69 5.47
N ALA A 185 11.62 7.33 4.21
CA ALA A 185 11.53 5.94 3.74
C ALA A 185 12.88 5.20 3.70
N ALA A 186 14.00 5.93 3.66
CA ALA A 186 15.33 5.37 3.73
C ALA A 186 15.75 4.97 5.17
N ARG A 187 15.07 5.49 6.20
CA ARG A 187 15.36 5.16 7.60
C ARG A 187 14.88 3.74 7.92
N PRO A 188 15.54 3.05 8.86
CA PRO A 188 14.98 1.85 9.46
C PRO A 188 13.58 2.12 10.04
N PRO A 189 12.68 1.10 10.03
CA PRO A 189 11.38 1.22 10.67
C PRO A 189 11.52 1.64 12.13
N ALA A 190 10.60 2.46 12.62
CA ALA A 190 10.53 2.77 14.04
C ALA A 190 10.21 1.51 14.84
N LEU A 191 10.85 1.32 15.99
CA LEU A 191 10.39 0.37 16.99
C LEU A 191 9.27 1.03 17.79
N VAL A 192 8.09 0.42 17.81
CA VAL A 192 6.91 0.91 18.53
C VAL A 192 6.51 -0.13 19.56
N HIS A 193 6.38 0.28 20.82
CA HIS A 193 5.98 -0.60 21.92
C HIS A 193 4.53 -0.29 22.30
N VAL A 194 3.69 -1.30 22.33
CA VAL A 194 2.26 -1.16 22.66
C VAL A 194 1.87 -2.22 23.67
N GLU A 195 1.38 -1.81 24.84
CA GLU A 195 0.82 -2.72 25.82
C GLU A 195 -0.70 -2.82 25.61
N ILE A 196 -1.22 -4.04 25.47
CA ILE A 196 -2.64 -4.27 25.21
C ILE A 196 -3.20 -5.27 26.24
N PRO A 197 -4.21 -4.88 27.04
CA PRO A 197 -4.92 -5.83 27.89
C PRO A 197 -5.78 -6.75 27.03
N VAL A 198 -5.49 -8.05 27.07
CA VAL A 198 -6.20 -9.05 26.26
C VAL A 198 -7.20 -9.79 27.15
N HIS A 199 -8.49 -9.68 26.81
CA HIS A 199 -9.54 -10.35 27.56
C HIS A 199 -9.34 -11.87 27.60
N LYS A 200 -9.55 -12.48 28.77
CA LYS A 200 -9.35 -13.92 29.04
C LYS A 200 -7.94 -14.44 28.76
N LEU A 201 -6.93 -13.56 28.75
CA LEU A 201 -5.53 -13.98 28.65
C LEU A 201 -5.10 -14.62 29.97
N PRO A 202 -4.61 -15.88 29.97
CA PRO A 202 -4.15 -16.53 31.20
C PRO A 202 -3.02 -15.75 31.86
N ALA A 203 -2.93 -15.79 33.19
CA ALA A 203 -1.93 -15.04 33.94
C ALA A 203 -0.49 -15.41 33.55
N SER A 204 -0.25 -16.65 33.15
CA SER A 204 1.04 -17.14 32.67
C SER A 204 1.51 -16.50 31.35
N PHE A 205 0.59 -15.91 30.57
CA PHE A 205 0.88 -15.16 29.35
C PHE A 205 1.03 -13.66 29.60
N ASN A 206 1.01 -13.20 30.86
CA ASN A 206 1.23 -11.80 31.15
C ASN A 206 2.65 -11.37 30.70
N ASN A 207 2.71 -10.26 29.97
CA ASN A 207 3.90 -9.76 29.28
C ASN A 207 4.40 -10.61 28.11
N LEU A 208 3.53 -11.42 27.50
CA LEU A 208 3.87 -12.10 26.25
C LEU A 208 4.24 -11.07 25.16
N LYS A 209 5.41 -11.24 24.55
CA LYS A 209 5.92 -10.35 23.50
C LYS A 209 5.58 -10.88 22.12
N LEU A 210 4.72 -10.18 21.40
CA LEU A 210 4.36 -10.46 20.02
C LEU A 210 4.89 -9.35 19.13
N VAL A 211 5.72 -9.68 18.13
CA VAL A 211 6.16 -8.71 17.13
C VAL A 211 5.29 -8.79 15.89
N LEU A 212 4.67 -7.67 15.54
CA LEU A 212 3.86 -7.50 14.34
C LEU A 212 4.69 -6.87 13.22
N LEU A 213 4.73 -7.59 12.09
CA LEU A 213 5.19 -7.11 10.80
C LEU A 213 4.00 -7.13 9.83
N ALA A 214 3.97 -6.19 8.89
CA ALA A 214 3.01 -6.19 7.79
C ALA A 214 3.57 -5.36 6.64
N ASP A 215 3.05 -5.52 5.42
CA ASP A 215 3.31 -4.58 4.33
C ASP A 215 4.81 -4.35 4.06
N ILE A 216 5.56 -5.46 3.98
CA ILE A 216 7.00 -5.43 3.66
C ILE A 216 7.20 -5.18 2.17
N HIS A 217 6.31 -5.72 1.32
CA HIS A 217 6.31 -5.55 -0.13
C HIS A 217 7.67 -5.82 -0.80
N LEU A 218 8.26 -7.00 -0.54
CA LEU A 218 9.42 -7.42 -1.32
C LEU A 218 9.07 -7.41 -2.81
N GLY A 219 9.91 -6.77 -3.62
CA GLY A 219 9.58 -6.49 -5.01
C GLY A 219 10.49 -5.45 -5.63
N ALA A 220 9.93 -4.64 -6.54
CA ALA A 220 10.72 -3.74 -7.39
C ALA A 220 11.49 -2.65 -6.62
N THR A 221 11.14 -2.35 -5.36
CA THR A 221 11.76 -1.26 -4.57
C THR A 221 12.13 -1.63 -3.13
N VAL A 222 11.87 -2.87 -2.71
CA VAL A 222 12.29 -3.44 -1.43
C VAL A 222 12.87 -4.83 -1.69
N GLY A 223 14.11 -5.06 -1.26
CA GLY A 223 14.81 -6.33 -1.46
C GLY A 223 15.39 -6.92 -0.19
N LYS A 224 16.23 -7.93 -0.36
CA LYS A 224 16.78 -8.76 0.71
C LYS A 224 17.52 -7.98 1.79
N SER A 225 18.28 -6.95 1.42
CA SER A 225 19.08 -6.16 2.36
C SER A 225 18.21 -5.43 3.38
N LYS A 226 17.06 -4.89 2.93
CA LYS A 226 16.07 -4.29 3.83
C LYS A 226 15.38 -5.33 4.70
N LEU A 227 15.06 -6.49 4.15
CA LEU A 227 14.50 -7.59 4.94
C LEU A 227 15.47 -8.09 6.01
N ALA A 228 16.76 -8.24 5.68
CA ALA A 228 17.78 -8.67 6.62
C ALA A 228 17.96 -7.66 7.77
N MET A 229 17.84 -6.36 7.49
CA MET A 229 17.79 -5.32 8.52
C MET A 229 16.59 -5.51 9.45
N ILE A 230 15.38 -5.67 8.89
CA ILE A 230 14.15 -5.89 9.66
C ILE A 230 14.29 -7.13 10.54
N VAL A 231 14.72 -8.25 9.97
CA VAL A 231 14.93 -9.51 10.71
C VAL A 231 15.91 -9.32 11.87
N ARG A 232 17.01 -8.58 11.67
CA ARG A 232 17.95 -8.27 12.75
C ARG A 232 17.27 -7.49 13.88
N MET A 233 16.56 -6.41 13.53
CA MET A 233 15.84 -5.58 14.50
C MET A 233 14.81 -6.41 15.29
N VAL A 234 14.08 -7.32 14.62
CA VAL A 234 13.11 -8.20 15.28
C VAL A 234 13.80 -9.19 16.23
N LYS A 235 14.94 -9.76 15.84
CA LYS A 235 15.69 -10.68 16.70
C LYS A 235 16.19 -9.98 17.98
N ASP A 236 16.61 -8.73 17.86
CA ASP A 236 17.10 -7.95 19.00
C ASP A 236 16.00 -7.68 20.05
N LEU A 237 14.72 -7.74 19.66
CA LEU A 237 13.57 -7.64 20.58
C LEU A 237 13.33 -8.94 21.38
N GLN A 238 13.89 -10.07 20.93
CA GLN A 238 13.67 -11.41 21.51
C GLN A 238 12.18 -11.74 21.70
N PRO A 239 11.36 -11.72 20.62
CA PRO A 239 9.93 -11.95 20.74
C PRO A 239 9.58 -13.41 21.05
N ASP A 240 8.41 -13.59 21.65
CA ASP A 240 7.83 -14.90 21.90
C ASP A 240 7.11 -15.44 20.66
N ILE A 241 6.47 -14.53 19.92
CA ILE A 241 5.74 -14.78 18.68
C ILE A 241 6.13 -13.71 17.67
N VAL A 242 6.30 -14.10 16.41
CA VAL A 242 6.32 -13.15 15.29
C VAL A 242 5.10 -13.39 14.42
N VAL A 243 4.41 -12.33 14.03
CA VAL A 243 3.30 -12.40 13.07
C VAL A 243 3.58 -11.48 11.89
N ILE A 244 3.31 -11.98 10.68
CA ILE A 244 3.39 -11.25 9.42
C ILE A 244 1.97 -11.13 8.88
N ALA A 245 1.34 -9.97 9.10
CA ALA A 245 -0.05 -9.70 8.79
C ALA A 245 -0.24 -9.22 7.34
N GLY A 246 0.17 -10.03 6.36
CA GLY A 246 -0.07 -9.81 4.93
C GLY A 246 0.90 -8.87 4.22
N ASP A 247 0.78 -8.86 2.88
CA ASP A 247 1.56 -8.04 1.95
C ASP A 247 3.09 -8.17 2.18
N LEU A 248 3.55 -9.42 2.24
CA LEU A 248 4.97 -9.73 2.32
C LEU A 248 5.66 -9.48 0.98
N THR A 249 4.98 -9.78 -0.13
CA THR A 249 5.59 -9.80 -1.48
C THR A 249 4.70 -9.24 -2.59
N ASP A 250 5.34 -8.60 -3.57
CA ASP A 250 4.72 -8.04 -4.76
C ASP A 250 4.99 -8.87 -6.04
N SER A 251 5.65 -10.02 -5.91
CA SER A 251 6.00 -10.89 -7.04
C SER A 251 6.00 -12.39 -6.69
N PRO A 252 6.02 -13.29 -7.68
CA PRO A 252 6.08 -14.73 -7.46
C PRO A 252 7.35 -15.20 -6.71
N VAL A 253 7.27 -16.38 -6.10
CA VAL A 253 8.39 -17.05 -5.40
C VAL A 253 9.59 -17.22 -6.33
N ALA A 254 9.35 -17.54 -7.61
CA ALA A 254 10.42 -17.69 -8.59
C ALA A 254 11.31 -16.44 -8.74
N SER A 255 10.78 -15.25 -8.44
CA SER A 255 11.52 -13.99 -8.52
C SER A 255 12.12 -13.55 -7.18
N LEU A 256 11.47 -13.88 -6.06
CA LEU A 256 11.79 -13.32 -4.74
C LEU A 256 12.11 -14.35 -3.66
N GLY A 257 12.04 -15.65 -3.94
CA GLY A 257 12.21 -16.69 -2.94
C GLY A 257 13.56 -16.62 -2.22
N THR A 258 14.63 -16.25 -2.92
CA THR A 258 15.96 -16.05 -2.32
C THR A 258 16.06 -14.77 -1.48
N ALA A 259 15.23 -13.76 -1.80
CA ALA A 259 15.15 -12.51 -1.07
C ALA A 259 14.50 -12.70 0.32
N THR A 260 13.66 -13.72 0.48
CA THR A 260 13.01 -14.03 1.76
C THR A 260 13.87 -14.87 2.70
N GLU A 261 15.02 -15.36 2.27
CA GLU A 261 15.91 -16.22 3.08
C GLU A 261 16.25 -15.67 4.48
N PRO A 262 16.44 -14.34 4.70
CA PRO A 262 16.62 -13.80 6.05
C PRO A 262 15.52 -14.20 7.04
N LEU A 263 14.28 -14.39 6.58
CA LEU A 263 13.15 -14.78 7.43
C LEU A 263 13.38 -16.12 8.16
N ARG A 264 14.24 -17.01 7.63
CA ARG A 264 14.58 -18.27 8.29
C ARG A 264 15.13 -18.06 9.71
N GLN A 265 15.70 -16.89 9.98
CA GLN A 265 16.25 -16.56 11.30
C GLN A 265 15.20 -16.13 12.33
N LEU A 266 13.94 -15.94 11.92
CA LEU A 266 12.81 -15.64 12.82
C LEU A 266 12.27 -16.95 13.39
N GLN A 267 12.93 -17.45 14.43
CA GLN A 267 12.58 -18.67 15.16
C GLN A 267 12.24 -18.34 16.62
N PRO A 268 11.19 -17.53 16.90
CA PRO A 268 10.78 -17.25 18.27
C PRO A 268 10.20 -18.51 18.91
N ARG A 269 10.19 -18.57 20.26
CA ARG A 269 9.87 -19.79 21.00
C ARG A 269 8.47 -20.36 20.74
N MET A 270 7.49 -19.50 20.40
CA MET A 270 6.12 -19.89 20.09
C MET A 270 5.77 -19.80 18.61
N GLY A 271 6.76 -19.58 17.73
CA GLY A 271 6.59 -19.68 16.28
C GLY A 271 6.34 -18.36 15.54
N THR A 272 6.47 -18.45 14.22
CA THR A 272 6.26 -17.36 13.28
C THR A 272 5.06 -17.65 12.40
N TYR A 273 4.10 -16.73 12.34
CA TYR A 273 2.84 -16.91 11.65
C TYR A 273 2.65 -15.90 10.54
N PHE A 274 1.95 -16.30 9.47
CA PHE A 274 1.68 -15.48 8.30
C PHE A 274 0.21 -15.57 7.90
N ILE A 275 -0.39 -14.45 7.50
CA ILE A 275 -1.65 -14.43 6.73
C ILE A 275 -1.43 -13.71 5.42
N THR A 276 -2.30 -13.94 4.44
CA THR A 276 -2.25 -13.23 3.17
C THR A 276 -2.73 -11.79 3.29
N GLY A 277 -2.10 -10.90 2.53
CA GLY A 277 -2.69 -9.62 2.15
C GLY A 277 -3.23 -9.68 0.73
N ASN A 278 -3.63 -8.53 0.17
CA ASN A 278 -4.16 -8.47 -1.18
C ASN A 278 -3.07 -8.71 -2.25
N HIS A 279 -1.81 -8.38 -1.96
CA HIS A 279 -0.71 -8.52 -2.93
C HIS A 279 -0.34 -9.98 -3.22
N GLU A 280 -0.46 -10.88 -2.24
CA GLU A 280 -0.30 -12.32 -2.48
C GLU A 280 -1.29 -12.86 -3.52
N TYR A 281 -2.47 -12.27 -3.65
CA TYR A 281 -3.45 -12.65 -4.68
C TYR A 281 -3.24 -11.93 -6.02
N TYR A 282 -2.68 -10.72 -6.01
CA TYR A 282 -2.31 -10.01 -7.25
C TYR A 282 -1.17 -10.69 -8.00
N THR A 283 -0.27 -11.38 -7.31
CA THR A 283 0.83 -12.13 -7.95
C THR A 283 0.39 -13.46 -8.53
N ALA A 284 -0.74 -14.00 -8.10
CA ALA A 284 -1.28 -15.32 -8.44
C ALA A 284 -0.35 -16.50 -8.11
N ASP A 285 0.45 -16.34 -7.06
CA ASP A 285 1.42 -17.34 -6.62
C ASP A 285 1.25 -17.73 -5.15
N VAL A 286 0.08 -17.43 -4.55
CA VAL A 286 -0.21 -17.63 -3.12
C VAL A 286 0.08 -19.06 -2.62
N SER A 287 -0.25 -20.09 -3.40
CA SER A 287 -0.01 -21.49 -3.01
C SER A 287 1.49 -21.82 -2.95
N ASN A 288 2.28 -21.30 -3.88
CA ASN A 288 3.74 -21.48 -3.86
C ASN A 288 4.35 -20.67 -2.71
N TRP A 289 3.83 -19.48 -2.43
CA TRP A 289 4.23 -18.70 -1.26
C TRP A 289 3.98 -19.45 0.06
N PHE A 290 2.81 -20.08 0.23
CA PHE A 290 2.56 -20.92 1.42
C PHE A 290 3.56 -22.08 1.54
N SER A 291 3.88 -22.76 0.42
CA SER A 291 4.88 -23.84 0.42
C SER A 291 6.28 -23.33 0.77
N HIS A 292 6.68 -22.21 0.15
CA HIS A 292 7.99 -21.58 0.38
C HIS A 292 8.14 -21.11 1.82
N LEU A 293 7.15 -20.39 2.36
CA LEU A 293 7.17 -19.91 3.75
C LEU A 293 7.21 -21.06 4.75
N ARG A 294 6.52 -22.17 4.48
CA ARG A 294 6.63 -23.38 5.30
C ARG A 294 8.06 -23.92 5.35
N SER A 295 8.79 -23.87 4.22
CA SER A 295 10.21 -24.28 4.18
C SER A 295 11.15 -23.38 5.01
N LEU A 296 10.68 -22.19 5.37
CA LEU A 296 11.34 -21.23 6.26
C LEU A 296 10.85 -21.33 7.72
N ASN A 297 10.07 -22.36 8.05
CA ASN A 297 9.38 -22.56 9.33
C ASN A 297 8.39 -21.43 9.69
N ILE A 298 7.74 -20.85 8.68
CA ILE A 298 6.66 -19.87 8.87
C ILE A 298 5.33 -20.56 8.62
N GLN A 299 4.47 -20.58 9.64
CA GLN A 299 3.15 -21.18 9.55
C GLN A 299 2.15 -20.20 8.93
N SER A 300 1.67 -20.51 7.73
CA SER A 300 0.58 -19.76 7.12
C SER A 300 -0.78 -20.14 7.73
N LEU A 301 -1.51 -19.16 8.26
CA LEU A 301 -2.85 -19.30 8.82
C LEU A 301 -3.91 -19.02 7.73
N HIS A 302 -4.07 -19.97 6.82
CA HIS A 302 -5.05 -19.90 5.72
C HIS A 302 -6.46 -20.22 6.22
N ASN A 303 -7.20 -19.20 6.67
CA ASN A 303 -8.49 -19.34 7.36
C ASN A 303 -8.42 -20.44 8.44
N SER A 304 -7.40 -20.36 9.28
CA SER A 304 -7.10 -21.37 10.29
C SER A 304 -6.54 -20.72 11.55
N ASN A 305 -6.34 -21.53 12.59
CA ASN A 305 -5.78 -21.09 13.85
C ASN A 305 -4.64 -21.98 14.32
N ALA A 306 -3.88 -21.45 15.27
CA ALA A 306 -2.89 -22.16 16.05
C ALA A 306 -3.21 -21.99 17.54
N ARG A 307 -3.09 -23.10 18.27
CA ARG A 307 -3.07 -23.10 19.73
C ARG A 307 -1.66 -22.70 20.17
N VAL A 308 -1.52 -21.50 20.71
CA VAL A 308 -0.24 -21.00 21.23
C VAL A 308 -0.20 -21.27 22.74
N SER A 309 0.75 -22.10 23.17
CA SER A 309 0.95 -22.52 24.55
C SER A 309 2.39 -22.30 25.01
N LEU A 310 2.61 -22.14 26.33
CA LEU A 310 3.96 -21.99 26.91
C LEU A 310 4.79 -23.28 26.83
N SER A 311 4.11 -24.43 26.86
CA SER A 311 4.68 -25.76 26.67
C SER A 311 3.68 -26.64 25.92
N ARG A 312 4.15 -27.74 25.34
CA ARG A 312 3.29 -28.68 24.58
C ARG A 312 2.17 -29.29 25.43
N ASP A 313 2.42 -29.46 26.72
CA ASP A 313 1.50 -30.11 27.67
C ASP A 313 0.67 -29.12 28.50
N SER A 314 0.71 -27.82 28.16
CA SER A 314 -0.03 -26.80 28.92
C SER A 314 -1.51 -26.74 28.51
N ASP A 315 -2.38 -26.75 29.52
CA ASP A 315 -3.83 -26.49 29.38
C ASP A 315 -4.16 -25.01 29.21
N GLU A 316 -3.18 -24.12 29.42
CA GLU A 316 -3.28 -22.69 29.18
C GLU A 316 -2.77 -22.37 27.78
N TRP A 317 -3.62 -21.71 27.00
CA TRP A 317 -3.31 -21.34 25.63
C TRP A 317 -4.14 -20.14 25.19
N LEU A 318 -3.61 -19.42 24.20
CA LEU A 318 -4.35 -18.42 23.44
C LEU A 318 -4.62 -18.95 22.03
N CYS A 319 -5.78 -18.60 21.47
CA CYS A 319 -6.10 -18.84 20.07
C CYS A 319 -5.46 -17.74 19.23
N LEU A 320 -4.49 -18.09 18.38
CA LEU A 320 -4.00 -17.21 17.33
C LEU A 320 -4.64 -17.64 16.01
N ALA A 321 -5.62 -16.87 15.54
CA ALA A 321 -6.33 -17.15 14.30
C ALA A 321 -5.86 -16.24 13.17
N GLY A 322 -6.02 -16.69 11.93
CA GLY A 322 -5.75 -15.89 10.73
C GLY A 322 -6.79 -16.13 9.66
N VAL A 323 -7.20 -15.04 8.99
CA VAL A 323 -8.11 -15.09 7.84
C VAL A 323 -7.40 -14.68 6.57
N ASP A 324 -7.83 -15.26 5.45
CA ASP A 324 -7.42 -14.84 4.12
C ASP A 324 -7.94 -13.43 3.78
N ASP A 325 -7.20 -12.71 2.95
CA ASP A 325 -7.57 -11.37 2.50
C ASP A 325 -8.92 -11.34 1.74
N LEU A 326 -9.64 -10.23 1.87
CA LEU A 326 -10.94 -10.00 1.22
C LEU A 326 -10.85 -10.02 -0.31
N GLU A 327 -9.71 -9.61 -0.87
CA GLU A 327 -9.47 -9.49 -2.30
C GLU A 327 -9.51 -10.84 -3.02
N ALA A 328 -9.19 -11.93 -2.32
CA ALA A 328 -9.21 -13.27 -2.91
C ALA A 328 -10.59 -13.67 -3.45
N ARG A 329 -11.66 -13.32 -2.71
CA ARG A 329 -13.05 -13.56 -3.14
C ARG A 329 -13.41 -12.67 -4.33
N LEU A 330 -12.98 -11.40 -4.29
CA LEU A 330 -13.18 -10.45 -5.39
C LEU A 330 -12.50 -10.95 -6.68
N LEU A 331 -11.32 -11.56 -6.57
CA LEU A 331 -10.58 -12.13 -7.70
C LEU A 331 -10.97 -13.58 -8.04
N ARG A 332 -12.03 -14.11 -7.41
CA ARG A 332 -12.58 -15.46 -7.63
C ARG A 332 -11.51 -16.57 -7.48
N TYR A 333 -10.70 -16.50 -6.43
CA TYR A 333 -9.83 -17.60 -6.03
C TYR A 333 -10.63 -18.67 -5.31
N SER A 334 -10.78 -19.84 -5.93
CA SER A 334 -11.43 -21.00 -5.30
C SER A 334 -10.67 -21.42 -4.03
N GLY A 335 -11.41 -21.66 -2.95
CA GLY A 335 -10.88 -22.05 -1.64
C GLY A 335 -10.29 -20.90 -0.79
N HIS A 336 -10.29 -19.67 -1.31
CA HIS A 336 -9.71 -18.51 -0.63
C HIS A 336 -10.73 -17.40 -0.34
N GLY A 337 -10.29 -16.45 0.47
CA GLY A 337 -11.06 -15.30 0.94
C GLY A 337 -11.51 -15.49 2.37
N MET A 338 -11.73 -14.38 3.07
CA MET A 338 -12.06 -14.37 4.49
C MET A 338 -13.18 -15.35 4.84
N ASP A 339 -12.83 -16.36 5.65
CA ASP A 339 -13.72 -17.34 6.26
C ASP A 339 -13.44 -17.40 7.76
N LEU A 340 -14.18 -16.59 8.51
CA LEU A 340 -13.98 -16.40 9.94
C LEU A 340 -14.42 -17.62 10.76
N GLU A 341 -15.47 -18.29 10.33
CA GLU A 341 -15.98 -19.48 11.01
C GLU A 341 -14.92 -20.58 10.98
N LYS A 342 -14.35 -20.85 9.80
CA LYS A 342 -13.27 -21.80 9.64
C LYS A 342 -12.02 -21.38 10.42
N ALA A 343 -11.65 -20.09 10.38
CA ALA A 343 -10.50 -19.58 11.11
C ALA A 343 -10.63 -19.73 12.62
N LEU A 344 -11.83 -19.65 13.17
CA LEU A 344 -12.10 -19.76 14.61
C LEU A 344 -12.61 -21.13 15.03
N ALA A 345 -12.63 -22.12 14.14
CA ALA A 345 -13.04 -23.48 14.47
C ALA A 345 -12.17 -24.03 15.61
N GLY A 346 -12.80 -24.43 16.72
CA GLY A 346 -12.11 -24.91 17.93
C GLY A 346 -11.61 -23.80 18.88
N CYS A 347 -11.69 -22.52 18.49
CA CYS A 347 -11.39 -21.40 19.38
C CYS A 347 -12.62 -21.03 20.23
N SER A 348 -12.65 -21.58 21.45
CA SER A 348 -13.70 -21.30 22.42
C SER A 348 -13.76 -19.79 22.74
N PRO A 349 -14.97 -19.19 22.82
CA PRO A 349 -15.16 -17.82 23.32
C PRO A 349 -14.64 -17.59 24.74
N ASP A 350 -14.35 -18.66 25.50
CA ASP A 350 -13.79 -18.61 26.86
C ASP A 350 -12.27 -18.56 26.92
N ARG A 351 -11.60 -18.43 25.79
CA ARG A 351 -10.15 -18.24 25.70
C ARG A 351 -9.84 -16.88 25.10
N ALA A 352 -8.63 -16.39 25.34
CA ALA A 352 -8.10 -15.23 24.61
C ALA A 352 -8.00 -15.55 23.11
N ILE A 353 -8.57 -14.68 22.28
CA ILE A 353 -8.52 -14.79 20.83
C ILE A 353 -7.80 -13.57 20.27
N VAL A 354 -6.68 -13.82 19.61
CA VAL A 354 -5.95 -12.85 18.79
C VAL A 354 -6.17 -13.23 17.32
N LEU A 355 -6.73 -12.33 16.54
CA LEU A 355 -6.99 -12.54 15.11
C LEU A 355 -6.02 -11.71 14.27
N LEU A 356 -5.39 -12.35 13.29
CA LEU A 356 -4.69 -11.68 12.20
C LEU A 356 -5.68 -11.47 11.05
N ALA A 357 -5.86 -10.22 10.64
CA ALA A 357 -6.67 -9.87 9.48
C ALA A 357 -6.04 -8.67 8.79
N HIS A 358 -5.51 -8.85 7.57
CA HIS A 358 -4.67 -7.84 6.92
C HIS A 358 -5.38 -6.49 6.76
N GLN A 359 -6.60 -6.48 6.20
CA GLN A 359 -7.37 -5.25 6.00
C GLN A 359 -8.18 -4.83 7.24
N PRO A 360 -8.21 -3.52 7.58
CA PRO A 360 -9.11 -2.99 8.60
C PRO A 360 -10.60 -3.29 8.36
N LEU A 361 -11.02 -3.41 7.08
CA LEU A 361 -12.38 -3.81 6.74
C LEU A 361 -12.68 -5.26 7.18
N ALA A 362 -11.71 -6.17 7.09
CA ALA A 362 -11.84 -7.53 7.60
C ALA A 362 -11.92 -7.52 9.13
N ALA A 363 -11.12 -6.70 9.81
CA ALA A 363 -11.19 -6.51 11.26
C ALA A 363 -12.59 -6.06 11.71
N LYS A 364 -13.17 -5.06 11.04
CA LYS A 364 -14.53 -4.59 11.31
C LYS A 364 -15.57 -5.70 11.13
N LYS A 365 -15.51 -6.45 10.02
CA LYS A 365 -16.42 -7.57 9.76
C LYS A 365 -16.29 -8.68 10.80
N ALA A 366 -15.05 -8.96 11.24
CA ALA A 366 -14.79 -9.97 12.25
C ALA A 366 -15.41 -9.61 13.61
N LEU A 367 -15.22 -8.38 14.09
CA LEU A 367 -15.82 -7.95 15.37
C LEU A 367 -17.35 -7.88 15.31
N GLN A 368 -17.93 -7.56 14.16
CA GLN A 368 -19.38 -7.59 13.98
C GLN A 368 -19.95 -9.02 14.12
N ALA A 369 -19.21 -10.03 13.68
CA ALA A 369 -19.62 -11.43 13.75
C ALA A 369 -19.23 -12.11 15.07
N ARG A 370 -18.09 -11.74 15.65
CA ARG A 370 -17.48 -12.35 16.84
C ARG A 370 -16.92 -11.27 17.77
N PRO A 371 -17.78 -10.61 18.57
CA PRO A 371 -17.37 -9.55 19.50
C PRO A 371 -16.50 -10.04 20.67
N ASP A 372 -16.36 -11.35 20.83
CA ASP A 372 -15.46 -11.98 21.81
C ASP A 372 -13.98 -12.00 21.38
N ILE A 373 -13.67 -11.68 20.12
CA ILE A 373 -12.29 -11.49 19.68
C ILE A 373 -11.67 -10.35 20.47
N SER A 374 -10.56 -10.63 21.16
CA SER A 374 -9.97 -9.70 22.12
C SER A 374 -9.00 -8.72 21.46
N LEU A 375 -8.28 -9.17 20.44
CA LEU A 375 -7.31 -8.36 19.70
C LEU A 375 -7.33 -8.73 18.22
N ILE A 376 -7.36 -7.73 17.34
CA ILE A 376 -7.14 -7.89 15.90
C ILE A 376 -5.92 -7.10 15.48
N LEU A 377 -5.03 -7.74 14.73
CA LEU A 377 -3.82 -7.14 14.17
C LEU A 377 -3.96 -7.02 12.65
N SER A 378 -3.77 -5.81 12.13
CA SER A 378 -3.99 -5.44 10.74
C SER A 378 -2.85 -4.55 10.22
N GLY A 379 -2.71 -4.51 8.89
CA GLY A 379 -1.81 -3.61 8.14
C GLY A 379 -2.60 -2.85 7.07
N HIS A 380 -2.16 -2.94 5.81
CA HIS A 380 -2.87 -2.53 4.59
C HIS A 380 -2.98 -1.02 4.34
N THR A 381 -3.19 -0.20 5.38
CA THR A 381 -3.46 1.23 5.17
C THR A 381 -2.22 2.02 4.82
N HIS A 382 -1.05 1.48 5.15
CA HIS A 382 0.24 2.16 5.07
C HIS A 382 0.26 3.52 5.79
N GLY A 383 -0.66 3.79 6.72
CA GLY A 383 -0.87 5.15 7.24
C GLY A 383 -1.00 6.20 6.12
N GLY A 384 -1.48 5.79 4.94
CA GLY A 384 -1.58 6.64 3.76
C GLY A 384 -0.32 6.87 2.93
N GLN A 385 0.82 6.29 3.32
CA GLN A 385 2.17 6.35 2.72
C GLN A 385 2.65 7.73 2.26
N ILE A 386 2.03 8.34 1.25
CA ILE A 386 2.33 9.67 0.73
C ILE A 386 1.10 10.57 0.75
N PHE A 387 1.28 11.83 1.13
CA PHE A 387 0.24 12.84 0.89
C PHE A 387 0.08 13.07 -0.63
N PRO A 388 -1.14 13.18 -1.18
CA PRO A 388 -2.45 13.28 -0.50
C PRO A 388 -3.18 11.94 -0.29
N LEU A 389 -2.58 10.79 -0.62
CA LEU A 389 -3.20 9.47 -0.46
C LEU A 389 -3.57 9.15 0.99
N THR A 390 -2.91 9.82 1.95
CA THR A 390 -3.29 9.85 3.37
C THR A 390 -4.76 10.20 3.62
N ILE A 391 -5.32 11.14 2.86
CA ILE A 391 -6.73 11.53 3.01
C ILE A 391 -7.64 10.38 2.60
N ALA A 392 -7.35 9.74 1.46
CA ALA A 392 -8.14 8.62 0.97
C ALA A 392 -8.04 7.41 1.92
N ALA A 393 -6.83 7.09 2.38
CA ALA A 393 -6.62 6.00 3.33
C ALA A 393 -7.38 6.23 4.65
N TYR A 394 -7.43 7.45 5.17
CA TYR A 394 -8.21 7.81 6.36
C TYR A 394 -9.72 7.68 6.13
N LEU A 395 -10.25 8.13 4.99
CA LEU A 395 -11.69 8.14 4.72
C LEU A 395 -12.25 6.77 4.30
N LEU A 396 -11.44 5.93 3.67
CA LEU A 396 -11.89 4.66 3.07
C LEU A 396 -11.72 3.45 3.98
N ASN A 397 -10.98 3.58 5.09
CA ASN A 397 -10.78 2.49 6.03
C ASN A 397 -11.53 2.73 7.35
N PRO A 398 -12.16 1.70 7.94
CA PRO A 398 -12.82 1.85 9.24
C PRO A 398 -11.85 2.14 10.38
N PHE A 399 -10.58 1.74 10.23
CA PHE A 399 -9.49 2.04 11.14
C PHE A 399 -8.28 2.46 10.30
N PHE A 400 -7.64 3.60 10.64
CA PHE A 400 -6.59 4.18 9.81
C PHE A 400 -5.19 3.69 10.18
N SER A 401 -4.63 4.12 11.31
CA SER A 401 -3.44 3.51 11.93
C SER A 401 -3.51 3.69 13.44
N GLY A 402 -2.77 2.87 14.19
CA GLY A 402 -2.70 2.90 15.65
C GLY A 402 -3.65 1.93 16.35
N LEU A 403 -3.75 2.08 17.67
CA LEU A 403 -4.57 1.25 18.57
C LEU A 403 -5.98 1.84 18.73
N TYR A 404 -6.99 1.01 18.51
CA TYR A 404 -8.41 1.34 18.69
C TYR A 404 -9.00 0.38 19.72
N LYS A 405 -9.68 0.93 20.73
CA LYS A 405 -10.55 0.14 21.60
C LYS A 405 -11.95 0.10 20.96
N VAL A 406 -12.47 -1.11 20.74
CA VAL A 406 -13.78 -1.34 20.11
C VAL A 406 -14.66 -2.07 21.13
N GLY A 407 -15.69 -1.38 21.63
CA GLY A 407 -16.47 -1.87 22.76
C GLY A 407 -15.65 -1.93 24.06
N ASP A 408 -16.03 -2.82 24.97
CA ASP A 408 -15.42 -2.85 26.31
C ASP A 408 -14.12 -3.66 26.38
N ARG A 409 -13.97 -4.67 25.52
CA ARG A 409 -12.99 -5.76 25.68
C ARG A 409 -12.14 -6.06 24.45
N SER A 410 -12.45 -5.47 23.29
CA SER A 410 -11.75 -5.75 22.04
C SER A 410 -10.86 -4.59 21.61
N PHE A 411 -9.72 -4.92 21.03
CA PHE A 411 -8.79 -3.97 20.46
C PHE A 411 -8.52 -4.28 18.98
N VAL A 412 -8.30 -3.24 18.18
CA VAL A 412 -7.79 -3.35 16.82
C VAL A 412 -6.52 -2.53 16.74
N TYR A 413 -5.41 -3.15 16.36
CA TYR A 413 -4.16 -2.45 16.07
C TYR A 413 -3.90 -2.48 14.57
N VAL A 414 -3.79 -1.30 13.97
CA VAL A 414 -3.47 -1.15 12.55
C VAL A 414 -2.08 -0.53 12.43
N THR A 415 -1.10 -1.32 12.00
CA THR A 415 0.23 -0.79 11.71
C THR A 415 0.21 0.03 10.40
N PRO A 416 0.93 1.16 10.28
CA PRO A 416 1.19 1.82 9.01
C PRO A 416 2.17 1.02 8.12
N GLY A 417 2.51 -0.23 8.48
CA GLY A 417 3.33 -1.12 7.68
C GLY A 417 4.81 -1.04 8.00
N THR A 418 5.51 -2.15 7.81
CA THR A 418 6.94 -2.32 8.11
C THR A 418 7.84 -1.69 7.05
N MET A 419 7.37 -1.53 5.81
CA MET A 419 8.09 -0.81 4.78
C MET A 419 7.18 0.15 4.01
N TYR A 420 7.04 -0.03 2.70
CA TYR A 420 6.24 0.77 1.79
C TYR A 420 5.96 -0.07 0.54
N TYR A 421 4.83 0.16 -0.12
CA TYR A 421 4.54 -0.47 -1.41
C TYR A 421 5.04 0.43 -2.54
N GLY A 422 5.77 -0.12 -3.52
CA GLY A 422 6.16 0.56 -4.77
C GLY A 422 6.95 1.87 -4.58
N ILE A 423 6.25 2.97 -4.28
CA ILE A 423 6.79 4.33 -4.10
C ILE A 423 7.68 4.40 -2.85
N PRO A 424 8.99 4.62 -2.97
CA PRO A 424 9.93 4.62 -1.85
C PRO A 424 9.90 5.93 -1.05
N MET A 425 8.72 6.38 -0.64
CA MET A 425 8.51 7.64 0.09
C MET A 425 7.53 7.45 1.24
N ARG A 426 7.79 8.10 2.37
CA ARG A 426 6.80 8.23 3.46
C ARG A 426 6.62 9.69 3.89
N ILE A 427 5.44 10.25 3.70
CA ILE A 427 5.09 11.63 4.04
C ILE A 427 3.92 11.59 5.02
N ALA A 428 4.08 12.23 6.18
CA ALA A 428 3.10 12.20 7.28
C ALA A 428 2.74 10.78 7.79
N SER A 429 3.58 9.79 7.48
CA SER A 429 3.55 8.42 8.00
C SER A 429 4.99 7.94 8.22
N ARG A 430 5.16 6.88 9.00
CA ARG A 430 6.47 6.25 9.23
C ARG A 430 6.29 4.75 9.26
N ALA A 431 7.25 4.03 8.69
CA ALA A 431 7.30 2.57 8.79
C ALA A 431 7.61 2.14 10.22
N GLU A 432 7.05 1.02 10.66
CA GLU A 432 7.28 0.51 12.01
C GLU A 432 7.41 -1.02 12.10
N ILE A 433 8.13 -1.46 13.12
CA ILE A 433 8.07 -2.80 13.69
C ILE A 433 7.39 -2.61 15.05
N THR A 434 6.26 -3.27 15.26
CA THR A 434 5.51 -3.11 16.51
C THR A 434 5.78 -4.28 17.44
N GLU A 435 6.32 -4.02 18.62
CA GLU A 435 6.33 -4.96 19.74
C GLU A 435 5.05 -4.75 20.56
N ILE A 436 4.18 -5.74 20.51
CA ILE A 436 2.93 -5.77 21.25
C ILE A 436 3.13 -6.64 22.48
N ILE A 437 2.98 -6.04 23.66
CA ILE A 437 3.06 -6.71 24.95
C ILE A 437 1.64 -7.02 25.41
N LEU A 438 1.29 -8.32 25.42
CA LEU A 438 -0.03 -8.75 25.88
C LEU A 438 -0.07 -8.72 27.41
N LYS A 439 -1.04 -8.01 27.97
CA LYS A 439 -1.27 -7.93 29.42
C LYS A 439 -2.47 -8.77 29.81
N SER A 440 -2.32 -9.56 30.86
CA SER A 440 -3.44 -10.22 31.50
C SER A 440 -4.20 -9.16 32.32
N PRO A 441 -5.51 -8.94 32.08
CA PRO A 441 -6.28 -7.84 32.66
C PRO A 441 -6.65 -8.03 34.13
#